data_AF-A0A0B7AHD0-F1
#
_entry.id   AF-A0A0B7AHD0-F1
#
_cell.length_a   1.000
_cell.length_b   1.000
_cell.length_c   1.000
_cell.angle_alpha   90.00
_cell.angle_beta   90.00
_cell.angle_gamma   90.00
#
_symmetry.space_group_name_H-M   'P 1'
#
loop_
_entity.id
_entity.type
_entity.pdbx_description
1 polymer ?
#
loop_
_entity_poly.entity_id
_entity_poly.type
_entity_poly.pdbx_seq_one_letter_code
_entity_poly.pdbx_strand_id
1 'polypeptide(L)'
;MTVLGGNAETMKEYHRIYEPYLLDPTNFPKFQILTYGYFFFAYYLSAVYGLLYPGQHWMADWSIIHAGAAAQAQFTYIFGSCHHRTPISLQCPKEGAPALVFWTINLTLLLVPHLFTWWCSKDVESFGNTHTLEGSKPVVEQTNGTTKIKSGKIA
;
A
#
# COMPACT_ATOMS: atom_id res chain seq x y z
N MET A 1 -10.91 9.91 -21.01
CA MET A 1 -9.85 10.91 -21.25
C MET A 1 -9.93 11.56 -22.63
N THR A 2 -10.35 10.88 -23.70
CA THR A 2 -10.61 11.53 -25.01
C THR A 2 -11.76 12.54 -24.98
N VAL A 3 -12.78 12.29 -24.14
CA VAL A 3 -13.90 13.23 -23.87
C VAL A 3 -13.46 14.50 -23.13
N LEU A 4 -12.30 14.49 -22.45
CA LEU A 4 -11.74 15.64 -21.72
C LEU A 4 -10.74 16.46 -22.57
N GLY A 5 -10.65 16.20 -23.89
CA GLY A 5 -9.73 16.89 -24.79
C GLY A 5 -8.30 16.36 -24.80
N GLY A 6 -8.04 15.19 -24.19
CA GLY A 6 -6.72 14.55 -24.23
C GLY A 6 -6.42 13.93 -25.60
N ASN A 7 -5.23 14.20 -26.16
CA ASN A 7 -4.77 13.57 -27.39
C ASN A 7 -4.60 12.05 -27.16
N ALA A 8 -5.35 11.23 -27.90
CA ALA A 8 -5.30 9.78 -27.77
C ALA A 8 -3.96 9.20 -28.29
N GLU A 9 -3.26 9.91 -29.17
CA GLU A 9 -1.97 9.47 -29.72
C GLU A 9 -0.87 9.53 -28.67
N THR A 10 -0.81 10.60 -27.87
CA THR A 10 0.21 10.74 -26.80
C THR A 10 0.07 9.66 -25.73
N MET A 11 -1.16 9.24 -25.42
CA MET A 11 -1.41 8.13 -24.48
C MET A 11 -0.95 6.78 -25.04
N LYS A 12 -1.15 6.55 -26.35
CA LYS A 12 -0.65 5.35 -27.02
C LYS A 12 0.87 5.33 -27.07
N GLU A 13 1.47 6.49 -27.31
CA GLU A 13 2.92 6.66 -27.31
C GLU A 13 3.50 6.39 -25.92
N TYR A 14 2.85 6.91 -24.87
CA TYR A 14 3.23 6.65 -23.50
C TYR A 14 3.24 5.15 -23.16
N HIS A 15 2.15 4.43 -23.49
CA HIS A 15 2.09 2.98 -23.28
C HIS A 15 3.15 2.22 -24.08
N ARG A 16 3.53 2.67 -25.27
CA ARG A 16 4.55 1.99 -26.08
C ARG A 16 5.97 2.21 -25.57
N ILE A 17 6.29 3.44 -25.14
CA ILE A 17 7.64 3.82 -24.76
C ILE A 17 7.92 3.50 -23.29
N TYR A 18 7.02 3.86 -22.39
CA TYR A 18 7.27 3.82 -20.94
C TYR A 18 6.69 2.58 -20.28
N GLU A 19 5.54 2.10 -20.75
CA GLU A 19 4.81 1.01 -20.08
C GLU A 19 4.28 -0.07 -21.05
N PRO A 20 5.18 -0.71 -21.83
CA PRO A 20 4.78 -1.66 -22.88
C PRO A 20 4.08 -2.90 -22.31
N TYR A 21 4.33 -3.24 -21.04
CA TYR A 21 3.71 -4.37 -20.35
C TYR A 21 2.17 -4.24 -20.26
N LEU A 22 1.59 -3.04 -20.31
CA LEU A 22 0.13 -2.82 -20.31
C LEU A 22 -0.57 -3.39 -21.54
N LEU A 23 0.17 -3.56 -22.62
CA LEU A 23 -0.35 -4.07 -23.89
C LEU A 23 -0.42 -5.61 -23.89
N ASP A 24 0.00 -6.27 -22.82
CA ASP A 24 -0.01 -7.72 -22.71
C ASP A 24 -1.42 -8.33 -22.82
N PRO A 25 -1.61 -9.38 -23.64
CA PRO A 25 -2.92 -9.97 -23.87
C PRO A 25 -3.52 -10.69 -22.66
N THR A 26 -2.71 -11.01 -21.64
CA THR A 26 -3.22 -11.66 -20.41
C THR A 26 -4.09 -10.73 -19.56
N ASN A 27 -4.08 -9.42 -19.86
CA ASN A 27 -4.79 -8.35 -19.14
C ASN A 27 -4.41 -8.19 -17.65
N PHE A 28 -3.51 -9.01 -17.11
CA PHE A 28 -3.03 -8.90 -15.74
C PHE A 28 -2.50 -7.49 -15.40
N PRO A 29 -1.64 -6.87 -16.23
CA PRO A 29 -1.11 -5.52 -15.96
C PRO A 29 -2.21 -4.45 -15.89
N LYS A 30 -3.29 -4.62 -16.67
CA LYS A 30 -4.44 -3.71 -16.69
C LYS A 30 -5.25 -3.80 -15.40
N PHE A 31 -5.49 -5.01 -14.91
CA PHE A 31 -6.15 -5.23 -13.62
C PHE A 31 -5.35 -4.64 -12.46
N GLN A 32 -4.03 -4.74 -12.52
CA GLN A 32 -3.17 -4.19 -11.49
C GLN A 32 -3.25 -2.65 -11.43
N ILE A 33 -3.14 -1.97 -12.57
CA ILE A 33 -3.29 -0.50 -12.63
C ILE A 33 -4.67 -0.07 -12.19
N LEU A 34 -5.72 -0.83 -12.55
CA LEU A 34 -7.08 -0.57 -12.09
C LEU A 34 -7.17 -0.66 -10.55
N THR A 35 -6.56 -1.70 -9.98
CA THR A 35 -6.51 -1.91 -8.53
C THR A 35 -5.82 -0.74 -7.83
N TYR A 36 -4.69 -0.26 -8.38
CA TYR A 36 -4.01 0.92 -7.84
C TYR A 36 -4.86 2.19 -7.99
N GLY A 37 -5.49 2.39 -9.13
CA GLY A 37 -6.31 3.58 -9.39
C GLY A 37 -7.53 3.71 -8.47
N TYR A 38 -8.14 2.58 -8.08
CA TYR A 38 -9.34 2.61 -7.21
C TYR A 38 -9.00 2.36 -5.74
N PHE A 39 -8.36 1.24 -5.42
CA PHE A 39 -8.18 0.82 -4.02
C PHE A 39 -7.04 1.57 -3.34
N PHE A 40 -5.90 1.72 -4.01
CA PHE A 40 -4.75 2.39 -3.40
C PHE A 40 -5.00 3.88 -3.29
N PHE A 41 -5.64 4.48 -4.31
CA PHE A 41 -6.07 5.87 -4.24
C PHE A 41 -7.03 6.12 -3.07
N ALA A 42 -8.09 5.30 -2.92
CA ALA A 42 -9.01 5.42 -1.79
C ALA A 42 -8.29 5.23 -0.44
N TYR A 43 -7.37 4.27 -0.35
CA TYR A 43 -6.56 4.08 0.84
C TYR A 43 -5.69 5.30 1.15
N TYR A 44 -5.06 5.93 0.16
CA TYR A 44 -4.25 7.13 0.39
C TYR A 44 -5.09 8.32 0.86
N LEU A 45 -6.32 8.47 0.39
CA LEU A 45 -7.25 9.47 0.93
C LEU A 45 -7.58 9.19 2.41
N SER A 46 -7.87 7.94 2.75
CA SER A 46 -8.08 7.50 4.14
C SER A 46 -6.84 7.72 4.99
N ALA A 47 -5.65 7.46 4.45
CA ALA A 47 -4.36 7.68 5.10
C ALA A 47 -4.15 9.17 5.42
N VAL A 48 -4.36 10.05 4.44
CA VAL A 48 -4.29 11.51 4.63
C VAL A 48 -5.27 11.96 5.71
N TYR A 49 -6.50 11.44 5.69
CA TYR A 49 -7.49 11.74 6.73
C TYR A 49 -7.01 11.34 8.14
N GLY A 50 -6.47 10.13 8.31
CA GLY A 50 -5.95 9.72 9.62
C GLY A 50 -4.71 10.50 10.05
N LEU A 51 -3.88 10.98 9.11
CA LEU A 51 -2.76 11.88 9.43
C LEU A 51 -3.23 13.26 9.93
N LEU A 52 -4.35 13.77 9.40
CA LEU A 52 -4.93 15.04 9.83
C LEU A 52 -5.63 14.94 11.20
N TYR A 53 -6.19 13.78 11.53
CA TYR A 53 -6.91 13.53 12.79
C TYR A 53 -6.25 12.38 13.58
N PRO A 54 -5.24 12.67 14.44
CA PRO A 54 -4.54 11.65 15.20
C PRO A 54 -5.48 10.91 16.18
N GLY A 55 -5.19 9.65 16.47
CA GLY A 55 -6.00 8.75 17.31
C GLY A 55 -6.78 7.67 16.55
N GLN A 56 -6.51 7.48 15.25
CA GLN A 56 -7.17 6.45 14.45
C GLN A 56 -6.44 5.10 14.59
N HIS A 57 -6.86 4.28 15.55
CA HIS A 57 -6.28 2.96 15.83
C HIS A 57 -6.35 1.97 14.65
N TRP A 58 -7.29 2.15 13.72
CA TRP A 58 -7.41 1.33 12.52
C TRP A 58 -6.30 1.59 11.49
N MET A 59 -5.64 2.76 11.55
CA MET A 59 -4.67 3.16 10.52
C MET A 59 -3.49 2.21 10.43
N ALA A 60 -2.93 1.80 11.58
CA ALA A 60 -1.80 0.88 11.62
C ALA A 60 -2.15 -0.52 11.08
N ASP A 61 -3.34 -1.04 11.39
CA ASP A 61 -3.79 -2.35 10.91
C ASP A 61 -3.95 -2.34 9.38
N TRP A 62 -4.56 -1.28 8.84
CA TRP A 62 -4.73 -1.11 7.39
C TRP A 62 -3.42 -0.85 6.66
N SER A 63 -2.45 -0.14 7.27
CA SER A 63 -1.14 0.09 6.65
C SER A 63 -0.34 -1.19 6.45
N ILE A 64 -0.41 -2.12 7.41
CA ILE A 64 0.24 -3.43 7.30
C ILE A 64 -0.36 -4.24 6.13
N ILE A 65 -1.69 -4.30 6.05
CA ILE A 65 -2.39 -4.99 4.95
C ILE A 65 -2.01 -4.37 3.60
N HIS A 66 -2.01 -3.03 3.54
CA HIS A 66 -1.65 -2.30 2.33
C HIS A 66 -0.20 -2.55 1.90
N ALA A 67 0.76 -2.55 2.84
CA ALA A 67 2.16 -2.84 2.55
C ALA A 67 2.35 -4.26 2.00
N GLY A 68 1.67 -5.25 2.58
CA GLY A 68 1.70 -6.63 2.08
C GLY A 68 1.10 -6.75 0.67
N ALA A 69 -0.05 -6.13 0.43
CA ALA A 69 -0.69 -6.11 -0.89
C ALA A 69 0.20 -5.42 -1.95
N ALA A 70 0.81 -4.28 -1.59
CA ALA A 70 1.73 -3.56 -2.46
C ALA A 70 2.99 -4.39 -2.78
N ALA A 71 3.55 -5.09 -1.79
CA ALA A 71 4.70 -5.98 -2.00
C ALA A 71 4.39 -7.07 -3.03
N GLN A 72 3.27 -7.79 -2.85
CA GLN A 72 2.88 -8.88 -3.74
C GLN A 72 2.60 -8.37 -5.17
N ALA A 73 1.87 -7.27 -5.29
CA ALA A 73 1.50 -6.71 -6.58
C ALA A 73 2.73 -6.17 -7.33
N GLN A 74 3.58 -5.38 -6.68
CA GLN A 74 4.79 -4.83 -7.30
C GLN A 74 5.81 -5.90 -7.67
N PHE A 75 6.01 -6.90 -6.80
CA PHE A 75 6.92 -8.00 -7.10
C PHE A 75 6.47 -8.78 -8.34
N THR A 76 5.19 -9.14 -8.40
CA THR A 76 4.61 -9.87 -9.54
C THR A 76 4.68 -9.05 -10.83
N TYR A 77 4.45 -7.74 -10.76
CA TYR A 77 4.53 -6.85 -11.90
C TYR A 77 5.93 -6.73 -12.48
N ILE A 78 6.91 -6.42 -11.63
CA ILE A 78 8.30 -6.26 -12.03
C ILE A 78 8.81 -7.58 -12.61
N PHE A 79 8.58 -8.70 -11.91
CA PHE A 79 9.03 -10.00 -12.36
C PHE A 79 8.33 -10.45 -13.64
N GLY A 80 7.01 -10.24 -13.75
CA GLY A 80 6.22 -10.53 -14.95
C GLY A 80 6.68 -9.73 -16.17
N SER A 81 7.03 -8.45 -15.96
CA SER A 81 7.56 -7.59 -17.02
C SER A 81 8.96 -7.99 -17.50
N CYS A 82 9.77 -8.61 -16.64
CA CYS A 82 11.13 -9.09 -16.97
C CYS A 82 11.15 -10.57 -17.42
N HIS A 83 10.01 -11.27 -17.34
CA HIS A 83 10.00 -12.72 -17.47
C HIS A 83 10.26 -13.16 -18.92
N HIS A 84 10.98 -14.27 -19.10
CA HIS A 84 11.32 -14.78 -20.43
C HIS A 84 10.08 -15.16 -21.28
N ARG A 85 8.96 -15.54 -20.64
CA ARG A 85 7.71 -15.84 -21.35
C ARG A 85 6.98 -14.58 -21.85
N THR A 86 7.36 -13.40 -21.37
CA THR A 86 6.82 -12.12 -21.85
C THR A 86 7.54 -11.72 -23.14
N PRO A 87 6.84 -11.46 -24.26
CA PRO A 87 7.45 -11.05 -25.52
C PRO A 87 8.38 -9.85 -25.34
N ILE A 88 9.53 -9.84 -26.02
CA ILE A 88 10.57 -8.81 -25.87
C ILE A 88 10.02 -7.38 -26.10
N SER A 89 9.04 -7.22 -27.00
CA SER A 89 8.38 -5.94 -27.26
C SER A 89 7.48 -5.43 -26.12
N LEU A 90 7.11 -6.31 -25.18
CA LEU A 90 6.25 -6.02 -24.02
C LEU A 90 7.03 -6.02 -22.70
N GLN A 91 8.30 -6.39 -22.72
CA GLN A 91 9.15 -6.39 -21.53
C GLN A 91 9.43 -4.96 -21.06
N CYS A 92 9.77 -4.81 -19.78
CA CYS A 92 10.15 -3.50 -19.27
C CYS A 92 11.36 -2.93 -20.05
N PRO A 93 11.39 -1.62 -20.29
CA PRO A 93 12.56 -0.98 -20.89
C PRO A 93 13.80 -1.21 -20.01
N LYS A 94 14.89 -1.69 -20.62
CA LYS A 94 16.13 -2.05 -19.90
C LYS A 94 17.13 -0.89 -19.85
N GLU A 95 17.03 0.05 -20.78
CA GLU A 95 17.98 1.16 -20.94
C GLU A 95 17.28 2.49 -21.21
N GLY A 96 17.99 3.59 -20.93
CA GLY A 96 17.54 4.95 -21.21
C GLY A 96 16.54 5.54 -20.20
N ALA A 97 15.95 6.68 -20.58
CA ALA A 97 14.96 7.38 -19.77
C ALA A 97 13.71 6.53 -19.41
N PRO A 98 13.19 5.67 -20.30
CA PRO A 98 12.02 4.83 -19.96
C PRO A 98 12.32 3.81 -18.86
N ALA A 99 13.53 3.23 -18.83
CA ALA A 99 13.95 2.32 -17.77
C ALA A 99 14.02 3.02 -16.42
N LEU A 100 14.58 4.24 -16.37
CA LEU A 100 14.60 5.06 -15.16
C LEU A 100 13.19 5.35 -14.65
N VAL A 101 12.27 5.76 -15.53
CA VAL A 101 10.88 6.02 -15.15
C VAL A 101 10.20 4.76 -14.63
N PHE A 102 10.36 3.62 -15.31
CA PHE A 102 9.82 2.34 -14.87
C PHE A 102 10.31 1.97 -13.47
N TRP A 103 11.62 1.98 -13.24
CA TRP A 103 12.18 1.60 -11.94
C TRP A 103 11.80 2.57 -10.84
N THR A 104 11.87 3.88 -11.10
CA THR A 104 11.52 4.89 -10.08
C THR A 104 10.08 4.76 -9.63
N ILE A 105 9.12 4.60 -10.55
CA ILE A 105 7.70 4.46 -10.21
C ILE A 105 7.44 3.17 -9.43
N ASN A 106 7.89 2.01 -9.95
CA ASN A 106 7.60 0.72 -9.34
C ASN A 106 8.29 0.55 -7.98
N LEU A 107 9.54 1.03 -7.84
CA LEU A 107 10.24 1.03 -6.54
C LEU A 107 9.61 2.01 -5.56
N THR A 108 9.14 3.18 -6.00
CA THR A 108 8.43 4.12 -5.13
C THR A 108 7.14 3.49 -4.61
N LEU A 109 6.34 2.88 -5.50
CA LEU A 109 5.11 2.19 -5.13
C LEU A 109 5.35 0.98 -4.21
N LEU A 110 6.53 0.35 -4.31
CA LEU A 110 6.94 -0.70 -3.39
C LEU A 110 7.37 -0.13 -2.03
N LEU A 111 8.22 0.88 -2.00
CA LEU A 111 8.86 1.35 -0.76
C LEU A 111 7.96 2.25 0.09
N VAL A 112 7.17 3.13 -0.53
CA VAL A 112 6.32 4.10 0.20
C VAL A 112 5.37 3.42 1.19
N PRO A 113 4.62 2.37 0.81
CA PRO A 113 3.76 1.65 1.76
C PRO A 113 4.51 1.05 2.95
N HIS A 114 5.74 0.56 2.74
CA HIS A 114 6.55 -0.04 3.81
C HIS A 114 7.11 1.02 4.76
N LEU A 115 7.58 2.16 4.22
CA LEU A 115 8.02 3.30 5.01
C LEU A 115 6.86 3.89 5.82
N PHE A 116 5.66 3.96 5.23
CA PHE A 116 4.46 4.41 5.91
C PHE A 116 4.09 3.50 7.07
N THR A 117 4.05 2.18 6.86
CA THR A 117 3.81 1.20 7.93
C THR A 117 4.86 1.25 9.02
N TRP A 118 6.14 1.41 8.66
CA TRP A 118 7.21 1.58 9.63
C TRP A 118 7.05 2.85 10.46
N TRP A 119 6.61 3.95 9.84
CA TRP A 119 6.30 5.19 10.55
C TRP A 119 5.11 5.02 11.50
N CYS A 120 3.99 4.44 11.04
CA CYS A 120 2.83 4.14 11.89
C CYS A 120 3.18 3.21 13.07
N SER A 121 4.16 2.32 12.89
CA SER A 121 4.63 1.40 13.96
C SER A 121 5.47 2.09 15.02
N LYS A 122 6.05 3.27 14.73
CA LYS A 122 6.81 4.04 15.72
C LYS A 122 5.89 4.89 16.60
N ASP A 123 4.83 5.43 16.03
CA ASP A 123 3.87 6.29 16.73
C ASP A 123 2.59 5.52 17.12
N VAL A 124 2.78 4.47 17.92
CA VAL A 124 1.69 3.57 18.38
C VAL A 124 0.65 4.33 19.22
N GLU A 125 1.03 5.40 19.91
CA GLU A 125 0.08 6.22 20.69
C GLU A 125 -0.88 7.04 19.81
N SER A 126 -0.45 7.42 18.61
CA SER A 126 -1.25 8.22 17.67
C SER A 126 -2.03 7.35 16.67
N PHE A 127 -1.50 6.19 16.29
CA PHE A 127 -2.05 5.36 15.20
C PHE A 127 -2.19 3.86 15.54
N GLY A 128 -1.64 3.41 16.66
CA GLY A 128 -1.62 2.00 17.05
C GLY A 128 -2.82 1.59 17.89
N ASN A 129 -3.09 0.28 17.97
CA ASN A 129 -4.25 -0.26 18.66
C ASN A 129 -3.98 -0.39 20.18
N THR A 130 -4.54 0.51 21.00
CA THR A 130 -4.28 0.56 22.45
C THR A 130 -4.68 -0.74 23.16
N HIS A 131 -5.66 -1.47 22.64
CA HIS A 131 -6.16 -2.72 23.22
C HIS A 131 -5.14 -3.87 23.21
N THR A 132 -4.27 -3.95 22.19
CA THR A 132 -3.22 -4.98 22.14
C THR A 132 -2.04 -4.64 23.05
N LEU A 133 -1.75 -3.36 23.29
CA LEU A 133 -0.77 -2.94 24.29
C LEU A 133 -1.21 -3.26 25.71
N GLU A 134 -2.49 -3.10 26.02
CA GLU A 134 -3.04 -3.43 27.34
C GLU A 134 -2.98 -4.93 27.66
N GLY A 135 -3.21 -5.78 26.64
CA GLY A 135 -3.07 -7.24 26.75
C GLY A 135 -1.63 -7.77 26.69
N SER A 136 -0.67 -6.96 26.22
CA SER A 136 0.76 -7.32 26.14
C SER A 136 1.54 -7.00 27.42
N LYS A 137 0.89 -6.38 28.42
CA LYS A 137 1.49 -6.22 29.75
C LYS A 137 1.76 -7.61 30.33
N PRO A 138 2.96 -7.88 30.87
CA PRO A 138 3.24 -9.17 31.47
C PRO A 138 2.23 -9.43 32.59
N VAL A 139 1.67 -10.65 32.63
CA VAL A 139 0.66 -11.11 33.63
C VAL A 139 1.07 -10.79 35.08
N VAL A 140 2.38 -10.66 35.33
CA VAL A 140 2.96 -10.28 36.62
C VAL A 140 2.49 -8.88 37.09
N GLU A 141 2.25 -7.93 36.18
CA GLU A 141 1.82 -6.57 36.54
C GLU A 141 0.32 -6.47 36.77
N GLN A 142 -0.50 -7.25 36.04
CA GLN A 142 -1.95 -7.31 36.27
C GLN A 142 -2.32 -7.98 37.60
N THR A 143 -1.48 -8.89 38.10
CA THR A 143 -1.72 -9.57 39.39
C THR A 143 -1.51 -8.64 40.59
N ASN A 144 -0.74 -7.56 40.44
CA ASN A 144 -0.43 -6.61 41.52
C ASN A 144 -1.35 -5.37 41.54
N GLY A 145 -2.22 -5.21 40.55
CA GLY A 145 -3.13 -4.06 40.40
C GLY A 145 -4.58 -4.36 40.76
N THR A 146 -4.86 -4.64 42.04
CA THR A 146 -6.18 -4.45 42.68
C THR A 146 -7.44 -4.88 41.91
N THR A 147 -7.84 -6.13 42.08
CA THR A 147 -9.27 -6.48 42.17
C THR A 147 -9.81 -5.95 43.51
N LYS A 148 -10.21 -4.67 43.57
CA LYS A 148 -11.16 -4.20 44.60
C LYS A 148 -12.58 -4.41 44.08
N ILE A 149 -13.13 -5.59 44.34
CA ILE A 149 -14.59 -5.79 44.32
C ILE A 149 -15.16 -4.91 45.43
N LYS A 150 -15.78 -3.79 45.07
CA LYS A 150 -16.62 -3.01 45.99
C LYS A 150 -17.81 -3.88 46.39
N SER A 151 -17.74 -4.47 47.58
CA SER A 151 -18.92 -4.96 48.29
C SER A 151 -19.80 -3.77 48.67
N GLY A 152 -20.89 -3.59 47.92
CA GLY A 152 -21.96 -2.65 48.23
C GLY A 152 -23.10 -3.39 48.90
N LYS A 153 -23.16 -3.31 50.24
CA LYS A 153 -24.36 -3.59 51.03
C LYS A 153 -25.52 -2.77 50.49
N ILE A 154 -26.67 -3.41 50.27
CA ILE A 154 -27.95 -2.72 50.27
C ILE A 154 -28.75 -3.41 51.38
N ALA A 155 -29.07 -2.60 52.40
CA ALA A 155 -29.99 -2.93 53.47
C ALA A 155 -31.43 -2.94 52.93
#